data_AF-A0A959DT91-F1
#
_entry.id   AF-A0A959DT91-F1
#
_cell.length_a   1.000
_cell.length_b   1.000
_cell.length_c   1.000
_cell.angle_alpha   90.00
_cell.angle_beta   90.00
_cell.angle_gamma   90.00
#
_symmetry.space_group_name_H-M   'P 1'
#
loop_
_entity.id
_entity.type
_entity.pdbx_description
1 polymer ?
#
loop_
_entity_poly.entity_id
_entity_poly.type
_entity_poly.pdbx_seq_one_letter_code
_entity_poly.pdbx_strand_id
1 'polypeptide(L)'
;MKTKVISLLAIGLFLACNQPKQGPNMIVEGYEVYAIPNSNIQRVVKKHDTGKVIETGYLESGKKHGLWITFNERDGRITSMTSYINGLKDGPYLKFNNSEQIDLKANYEQDELHGPYWEYQYGRILKEANYDHGKLEGVYKEYYNNGKVLKEIEFSKGLQNGFYRYYDENGNVTVEYEYKDGEKISGGIKK
;
A
#
# COMPACT_ATOMS: atom_id res chain seq x y z
N MET A 1 12.84 -78.55 -28.84
CA MET A 1 12.95 -78.12 -27.41
C MET A 1 14.06 -77.08 -27.27
N LYS A 2 13.79 -76.05 -26.46
CA LYS A 2 14.63 -74.88 -26.08
C LYS A 2 14.45 -73.63 -26.93
N THR A 3 13.35 -72.92 -26.66
CA THR A 3 13.08 -71.53 -27.04
C THR A 3 13.88 -70.59 -26.12
N LYS A 4 14.59 -69.61 -26.69
CA LYS A 4 15.28 -68.53 -25.95
C LYS A 4 14.25 -67.52 -25.44
N VAL A 5 14.29 -67.20 -24.15
CA VAL A 5 13.55 -66.08 -23.54
C VAL A 5 14.43 -64.84 -23.63
N ILE A 6 13.97 -63.81 -24.34
CA ILE A 6 14.60 -62.49 -24.36
C ILE A 6 13.91 -61.65 -23.29
N SER A 7 14.65 -61.27 -22.25
CA SER A 7 14.19 -60.33 -21.22
C SER A 7 14.40 -58.91 -21.73
N LEU A 8 13.32 -58.13 -21.91
CA LEU A 8 13.41 -56.70 -22.19
C LEU A 8 13.76 -55.96 -20.90
N LEU A 9 14.96 -55.35 -20.87
CA LEU A 9 15.33 -54.37 -19.85
C LEU A 9 14.59 -53.05 -20.17
N ALA A 10 13.63 -52.67 -19.32
CA ALA A 10 13.02 -51.35 -19.37
C ALA A 10 14.02 -50.32 -18.81
N ILE A 11 14.67 -49.55 -19.68
CA ILE A 11 15.51 -48.41 -19.30
C ILE A 11 14.55 -47.26 -18.95
N GLY A 12 14.28 -47.10 -17.66
CA GLY A 12 13.57 -45.94 -17.12
C GLY A 12 14.44 -44.69 -17.29
N LEU A 13 14.14 -43.89 -18.31
CA LEU A 13 14.71 -42.56 -18.49
C LEU A 13 14.08 -41.63 -17.43
N PHE A 14 14.70 -41.55 -16.25
CA PHE A 14 14.36 -40.51 -15.27
C PHE A 14 14.80 -39.16 -15.83
N LEU A 15 13.88 -38.44 -16.46
CA LEU A 15 14.01 -37.01 -16.68
C LEU A 15 14.03 -36.36 -15.29
N ALA A 16 15.24 -36.11 -14.78
CA ALA A 16 15.44 -35.28 -13.61
C ALA A 16 14.91 -33.88 -13.93
N CYS A 17 13.72 -33.55 -13.43
CA CYS A 17 13.29 -32.17 -13.31
C CYS A 17 14.39 -31.43 -12.52
N ASN A 18 15.11 -30.54 -13.19
CA ASN A 18 16.03 -29.60 -12.55
C ASN A 18 15.21 -28.78 -11.54
N GLN A 19 15.23 -29.20 -10.28
CA GLN A 19 14.79 -28.36 -9.18
C GLN A 19 15.71 -27.14 -9.17
N PRO A 20 15.17 -25.90 -9.17
CA PRO A 20 16.01 -24.72 -9.03
C PRO A 20 16.84 -24.88 -7.75
N LYS A 21 18.16 -24.79 -7.88
CA LYS A 21 19.10 -24.86 -6.77
C LYS A 21 18.66 -23.83 -5.73
N GLN A 22 18.29 -24.30 -4.54
CA GLN A 22 17.93 -23.45 -3.42
C GLN A 22 19.13 -22.54 -3.14
N GLY A 23 18.99 -21.25 -3.45
CA GLY A 23 19.96 -20.23 -3.06
C GLY A 23 20.08 -20.18 -1.54
N PRO A 24 21.14 -19.59 -0.98
CA PRO A 24 21.36 -19.56 0.46
C PRO A 24 20.11 -19.05 1.17
N ASN A 25 19.56 -19.91 2.04
CA ASN A 25 18.41 -19.62 2.90
C ASN A 25 18.79 -18.49 3.87
N MET A 26 18.66 -17.23 3.43
CA MET A 26 18.42 -16.15 4.39
C MET A 26 17.04 -16.42 4.98
N ILE A 27 17.01 -17.03 6.16
CA ILE A 27 15.78 -17.16 6.93
C ILE A 27 15.42 -15.74 7.40
N VAL A 28 14.55 -15.07 6.65
CA VAL A 28 13.79 -13.95 7.22
C VAL A 28 12.72 -14.59 8.07
N GLU A 29 12.77 -14.35 9.37
CA GLU A 29 11.96 -15.04 10.37
C GLU A 29 10.48 -15.06 9.97
N GLY A 30 9.90 -16.26 9.90
CA GLY A 30 8.49 -16.47 9.56
C GLY A 30 8.14 -16.43 8.06
N TYR A 31 9.10 -16.27 7.14
CA TYR A 31 8.83 -16.32 5.70
C TYR A 31 9.31 -17.61 5.04
N GLU A 32 8.48 -18.15 4.16
CA GLU A 32 8.92 -19.04 3.09
C GLU A 32 9.59 -18.20 1.99
N VAL A 33 10.80 -18.59 1.59
CA VAL A 33 11.65 -17.82 0.66
C VAL A 33 11.83 -18.59 -0.64
N TYR A 34 11.60 -17.91 -1.77
CA TYR A 34 11.73 -18.43 -3.12
C TYR A 34 12.75 -17.58 -3.88
N ALA A 35 13.93 -18.15 -4.16
CA ALA A 35 14.95 -17.48 -4.97
C ALA A 35 14.47 -17.31 -6.42
N ILE A 36 14.73 -16.13 -7.01
CA ILE A 36 14.50 -15.90 -8.43
C ILE A 36 15.82 -16.21 -9.17
N PRO A 37 15.84 -17.14 -10.13
CA PRO A 37 17.06 -17.49 -10.85
C PRO A 37 17.71 -16.28 -11.52
N ASN A 38 19.03 -16.21 -11.44
CA ASN A 38 19.85 -15.13 -12.03
C ASN A 38 19.51 -13.72 -11.51
N SER A 39 19.04 -13.61 -10.27
CA SER A 39 18.70 -12.34 -9.62
C SER A 39 19.12 -12.32 -8.15
N ASN A 40 19.36 -11.12 -7.61
CA ASN A 40 19.49 -10.84 -6.18
C ASN A 40 18.13 -10.69 -5.48
N ILE A 41 17.03 -10.85 -6.21
CA ILE A 41 15.66 -10.75 -5.71
C ILE A 41 15.17 -12.12 -5.24
N GLN A 42 14.47 -12.12 -4.11
CA GLN A 42 13.79 -13.28 -3.55
C GLN A 42 12.31 -12.94 -3.37
N ARG A 43 11.40 -13.80 -3.82
CA ARG A 43 9.99 -13.70 -3.43
C ARG A 43 9.83 -14.32 -2.05
N VAL A 44 9.06 -13.68 -1.18
CA VAL A 44 8.76 -14.20 0.16
C VAL A 44 7.27 -14.29 0.43
N VAL A 45 6.89 -15.26 1.25
CA VAL A 45 5.50 -15.53 1.65
C VAL A 45 5.46 -15.79 3.15
N LYS A 46 4.70 -15.00 3.88
CA LYS A 46 4.37 -15.26 5.28
C LYS A 46 3.02 -15.93 5.38
N LYS A 47 2.93 -16.97 6.19
CA LYS A 47 1.68 -17.70 6.46
C LYS A 47 1.33 -17.62 7.94
N HIS A 48 0.04 -17.56 8.23
CA HIS A 48 -0.51 -17.83 9.56
C HIS A 48 -0.38 -19.33 9.88
N ASP A 49 -0.47 -19.72 11.15
CA ASP A 49 -0.33 -21.12 11.61
C ASP A 49 -1.28 -22.11 10.92
N THR A 50 -2.42 -21.60 10.41
CA THR A 50 -3.40 -22.37 9.63
C THR A 50 -2.97 -22.60 8.18
N GLY A 51 -1.78 -22.15 7.76
CA GLY A 51 -1.26 -22.23 6.38
C GLY A 51 -1.78 -21.16 5.42
N LYS A 52 -2.63 -20.22 5.87
CA LYS A 52 -3.15 -19.12 5.04
C LYS A 52 -2.08 -18.06 4.84
N VAL A 53 -1.92 -17.56 3.61
CA VAL A 53 -1.00 -16.46 3.31
C VAL A 53 -1.52 -15.17 3.94
N ILE A 54 -0.66 -14.46 4.66
CA ILE A 54 -0.98 -13.18 5.31
C ILE A 54 -0.14 -12.02 4.78
N GLU A 55 0.98 -12.32 4.13
CA GLU A 55 1.82 -11.31 3.49
C GLU A 55 2.67 -11.93 2.39
N THR A 56 2.88 -11.22 1.29
CA THR A 56 3.85 -11.60 0.25
C THR A 56 4.48 -10.36 -0.36
N GLY A 57 5.70 -10.51 -0.86
CA GLY A 57 6.41 -9.45 -1.55
C GLY A 57 7.78 -9.94 -2.01
N TYR A 58 8.66 -8.99 -2.25
CA TYR A 58 10.01 -9.25 -2.72
C TYR A 58 11.04 -8.67 -1.76
N LEU A 59 12.13 -9.41 -1.57
CA LEU A 59 13.33 -8.93 -0.94
C LEU A 59 14.39 -8.70 -2.00
N GLU A 60 15.11 -7.59 -1.88
CA GLU A 60 16.37 -7.37 -2.57
C GLU A 60 17.46 -7.21 -1.50
N SER A 61 18.51 -8.03 -1.58
CA SER A 61 19.60 -8.01 -0.58
C SER A 61 19.11 -8.12 0.87
N GLY A 62 18.04 -8.91 1.09
CA GLY A 62 17.45 -9.15 2.41
C GLY A 62 16.50 -8.05 2.91
N LYS A 63 16.25 -6.98 2.15
CA LYS A 63 15.34 -5.87 2.53
C LYS A 63 14.09 -5.85 1.65
N LYS A 64 12.96 -5.40 2.18
CA LYS A 64 11.72 -5.22 1.39
C LYS A 64 11.99 -4.33 0.18
N HIS A 65 11.64 -4.81 -1.00
CA HIS A 65 11.76 -4.07 -2.25
C HIS A 65 10.54 -4.34 -3.14
N GLY A 66 10.08 -3.31 -3.85
CA GLY A 66 8.93 -3.39 -4.73
C GLY A 66 7.62 -3.52 -3.96
N LEU A 67 6.62 -4.14 -4.59
CA LEU A 67 5.27 -4.24 -4.06
C LEU A 67 5.15 -5.35 -3.00
N TRP A 68 4.55 -5.01 -1.87
CA TRP A 68 4.17 -5.90 -0.79
C TRP A 68 2.66 -5.89 -0.60
N ILE A 69 2.08 -7.06 -0.41
CA ILE A 69 0.64 -7.27 -0.29
C ILE A 69 0.36 -7.98 1.03
N THR A 70 -0.55 -7.43 1.84
CA THR A 70 -1.04 -8.07 3.06
C THR A 70 -2.45 -8.59 2.85
N PHE A 71 -2.77 -9.69 3.53
CA PHE A 71 -4.07 -10.36 3.43
C PHE A 71 -4.70 -10.52 4.81
N ASN A 72 -6.04 -10.52 4.85
CA ASN A 72 -6.82 -10.79 6.04
C ASN A 72 -6.71 -12.28 6.41
N GLU A 73 -6.36 -12.57 7.65
CA GLU A 73 -6.10 -13.94 8.10
C GLU A 73 -7.35 -14.84 8.08
N ARG A 74 -8.55 -14.24 8.19
CA ARG A 74 -9.83 -14.97 8.22
C ARG A 74 -10.26 -15.40 6.83
N ASP A 75 -10.27 -14.50 5.86
CA ASP A 75 -10.89 -14.73 4.55
C ASP A 75 -9.93 -14.60 3.35
N GLY A 76 -8.68 -14.18 3.57
CA GLY A 76 -7.66 -14.06 2.53
C GLY A 76 -7.83 -12.84 1.61
N ARG A 77 -8.74 -11.92 1.93
CA ARG A 77 -8.89 -10.67 1.16
C ARG A 77 -7.68 -9.77 1.34
N ILE A 78 -7.34 -9.00 0.31
CA ILE A 78 -6.25 -8.00 0.39
C ILE A 78 -6.64 -6.93 1.41
N THR A 79 -5.74 -6.62 2.33
CA THR A 79 -5.91 -5.53 3.31
C THR A 79 -5.06 -4.31 2.95
N SER A 80 -3.89 -4.51 2.35
CA SER A 80 -3.07 -3.41 1.87
C SER A 80 -2.10 -3.80 0.75
N MET A 81 -1.68 -2.80 -0.01
CA MET A 81 -0.61 -2.85 -1.00
C MET A 81 0.37 -1.71 -0.69
N THR A 82 1.65 -2.01 -0.52
CA THR A 82 2.67 -1.04 -0.11
C THR A 82 3.92 -1.19 -0.98
N SER A 83 4.41 -0.10 -1.55
CA SER A 83 5.68 -0.07 -2.26
C SER A 83 6.84 0.18 -1.29
N TYR A 84 7.94 -0.54 -1.49
CA TYR A 84 9.17 -0.41 -0.71
C TYR A 84 10.40 -0.23 -1.61
N ILE A 85 11.35 0.57 -1.15
CA ILE A 85 12.72 0.62 -1.68
C ILE A 85 13.68 0.45 -0.50
N ASN A 86 14.57 -0.53 -0.58
CA ASN A 86 15.60 -0.79 0.44
C ASN A 86 15.07 -0.88 1.88
N GLY A 87 13.87 -1.42 2.05
CA GLY A 87 13.22 -1.62 3.35
C GLY A 87 12.34 -0.47 3.84
N LEU A 88 12.39 0.70 3.18
CA LEU A 88 11.57 1.87 3.52
C LEU A 88 10.35 1.94 2.60
N LYS A 89 9.20 2.39 3.09
CA LYS A 89 8.05 2.69 2.24
C LYS A 89 8.43 3.82 1.29
N ASP A 90 8.27 3.56 0.01
CA ASP A 90 8.65 4.50 -1.03
C ASP A 90 7.77 4.24 -2.25
N GLY A 91 6.96 5.24 -2.57
CA GLY A 91 5.89 5.16 -3.55
C GLY A 91 4.51 4.83 -2.97
N PRO A 92 3.60 4.28 -3.81
CA PRO A 92 2.19 4.18 -3.47
C PRO A 92 1.88 3.21 -2.31
N TYR A 93 0.86 3.58 -1.54
CA TYR A 93 0.20 2.77 -0.51
C TYR A 93 -1.31 2.77 -0.71
N LEU A 94 -1.91 1.58 -0.69
CA LEU A 94 -3.35 1.38 -0.76
C LEU A 94 -3.80 0.56 0.45
N LYS A 95 -4.91 0.95 1.07
CA LYS A 95 -5.60 0.18 2.10
C LYS A 95 -7.02 -0.13 1.64
N PHE A 96 -7.46 -1.35 1.89
CA PHE A 96 -8.77 -1.85 1.51
C PHE A 96 -9.60 -2.17 2.76
N ASN A 97 -10.92 -1.98 2.66
CA ASN A 97 -11.87 -2.43 3.69
C ASN A 97 -12.32 -3.88 3.48
N ASN A 98 -13.19 -4.34 4.39
CA ASN A 98 -13.76 -5.70 4.36
C ASN A 98 -14.68 -5.96 3.16
N SER A 99 -15.07 -4.92 2.41
CA SER A 99 -15.83 -5.00 1.17
C SER A 99 -14.94 -4.82 -0.06
N GLU A 100 -13.61 -4.91 0.10
CA GLU A 100 -12.61 -4.83 -0.98
C GLU A 100 -12.58 -3.47 -1.69
N GLN A 101 -13.19 -2.45 -1.09
CA GLN A 101 -13.11 -1.08 -1.56
C GLN A 101 -11.89 -0.39 -0.95
N ILE A 102 -11.33 0.56 -1.68
CA ILE A 102 -10.22 1.38 -1.17
C ILE A 102 -10.76 2.31 -0.08
N ASP A 103 -10.13 2.29 1.09
CA ASP A 103 -10.35 3.23 2.20
C ASP A 103 -9.31 4.34 2.21
N LEU A 104 -8.10 4.06 1.72
CA LEU A 104 -6.99 5.01 1.73
C LEU A 104 -6.08 4.78 0.53
N LYS A 105 -5.73 5.89 -0.12
CA LYS A 105 -4.60 6.01 -1.04
C LYS A 105 -3.63 7.02 -0.46
N ALA A 106 -2.38 6.65 -0.33
CA ALA A 106 -1.31 7.55 0.08
C ALA A 106 -0.08 7.29 -0.77
N ASN A 107 0.88 8.20 -0.70
CA ASN A 107 2.20 8.02 -1.28
C ASN A 107 3.24 8.33 -0.20
N TYR A 108 4.34 7.58 -0.22
CA TYR A 108 5.42 7.71 0.73
C TYR A 108 6.73 8.02 0.01
N GLU A 109 7.65 8.69 0.68
CA GLU A 109 9.05 8.84 0.30
C GLU A 109 9.86 8.58 1.58
N GLN A 110 10.72 7.56 1.57
CA GLN A 110 11.55 7.19 2.73
C GLN A 110 10.78 7.09 4.07
N ASP A 111 9.66 6.35 4.08
CA ASP A 111 8.73 6.16 5.22
C ASP A 111 7.89 7.38 5.63
N GLU A 112 8.08 8.55 5.02
CA GLU A 112 7.28 9.75 5.28
C GLU A 112 6.18 9.91 4.23
N LEU A 113 5.01 10.44 4.62
CA LEU A 113 3.96 10.79 3.65
C LEU A 113 4.48 11.87 2.71
N HIS A 114 4.41 11.62 1.41
CA HIS A 114 4.90 12.55 0.40
C HIS A 114 4.03 12.46 -0.85
N GLY A 115 3.46 13.60 -1.25
CA GLY A 115 2.54 13.71 -2.36
C GLY A 115 1.07 13.49 -1.95
N PRO A 116 0.22 13.05 -2.90
CA PRO A 116 -1.21 13.02 -2.69
C PRO A 116 -1.71 11.99 -1.67
N TYR A 117 -2.81 12.34 -1.00
CA TYR A 117 -3.46 11.53 0.02
C TYR A 117 -4.99 11.63 -0.12
N TRP A 118 -5.65 10.48 -0.09
CA TRP A 118 -7.11 10.40 -0.18
C TRP A 118 -7.67 9.36 0.77
N GLU A 119 -8.60 9.76 1.63
CA GLU A 119 -9.43 8.85 2.43
C GLU A 119 -10.80 8.70 1.77
N TYR A 120 -11.33 7.48 1.81
CA TYR A 120 -12.62 7.14 1.25
C TYR A 120 -13.50 6.48 2.30
N GLN A 121 -14.81 6.66 2.15
CA GLN A 121 -15.82 5.96 2.92
C GLN A 121 -16.93 5.47 1.99
N TYR A 122 -17.17 4.16 1.98
CA TYR A 122 -18.15 3.52 1.08
C TYR A 122 -17.95 3.90 -0.40
N GLY A 123 -16.69 3.98 -0.84
CA GLY A 123 -16.30 4.37 -2.20
C GLY A 123 -16.40 5.85 -2.54
N ARG A 124 -16.80 6.71 -1.60
CA ARG A 124 -16.84 8.17 -1.76
C ARG A 124 -15.63 8.81 -1.11
N ILE A 125 -15.09 9.86 -1.73
CA ILE A 125 -14.01 10.63 -1.12
C ILE A 125 -14.51 11.32 0.14
N LEU A 126 -13.80 11.13 1.25
CA LEU A 126 -14.05 11.78 2.53
C LEU A 126 -13.07 12.92 2.76
N LYS A 127 -11.80 12.70 2.38
CA LYS A 127 -10.72 13.69 2.52
C LYS A 127 -9.77 13.67 1.33
N GLU A 128 -9.26 14.83 0.99
CA GLU A 128 -8.18 15.06 0.04
C GLU A 128 -7.11 15.92 0.70
N ALA A 129 -5.84 15.55 0.53
CA ALA A 129 -4.71 16.31 1.01
C ALA A 129 -3.48 16.05 0.14
N ASN A 130 -2.48 16.90 0.30
CA ASN A 130 -1.14 16.65 -0.20
C ASN A 130 -0.14 16.85 0.93
N TYR A 131 0.91 16.04 0.94
CA TYR A 131 1.97 16.07 1.94
C TYR A 131 3.32 16.36 1.29
N ASP A 132 4.19 17.05 2.02
CA ASP A 132 5.61 17.19 1.74
C ASP A 132 6.36 16.75 2.99
N HIS A 133 7.03 15.59 2.93
CA HIS A 133 7.83 15.03 4.03
C HIS A 133 7.07 15.01 5.37
N GLY A 134 5.88 14.40 5.35
CA GLY A 134 5.00 14.26 6.51
C GLY A 134 4.20 15.50 6.90
N LYS A 135 4.38 16.64 6.23
CA LYS A 135 3.67 17.90 6.53
C LYS A 135 2.62 18.18 5.47
N LEU A 136 1.45 18.68 5.88
CA LEU A 136 0.44 19.14 4.93
C LEU A 136 0.97 20.31 4.10
N GLU A 137 0.73 20.24 2.79
CA GLU A 137 1.12 21.27 1.81
C GLU A 137 -0.01 21.46 0.80
N GLY A 138 -0.40 22.72 0.56
CA GLY A 138 -1.47 23.06 -0.36
C GLY A 138 -2.87 22.92 0.27
N VAL A 139 -3.87 22.64 -0.56
CA VAL A 139 -5.28 22.63 -0.13
C VAL A 139 -5.66 21.27 0.45
N TYR A 140 -6.09 21.27 1.70
CA TYR A 140 -6.77 20.17 2.36
C TYR A 140 -8.28 20.31 2.20
N LYS A 141 -8.99 19.22 1.87
CA LYS A 141 -10.45 19.22 1.72
C LYS A 141 -11.09 18.06 2.48
N GLU A 142 -12.27 18.32 3.03
CA GLU A 142 -13.22 17.28 3.44
C GLU A 142 -14.53 17.43 2.67
N TYR A 143 -15.29 16.35 2.56
CA TYR A 143 -16.51 16.30 1.75
C TYR A 143 -17.71 15.82 2.56
N TYR A 144 -18.89 16.34 2.20
CA TYR A 144 -20.18 15.78 2.58
C TYR A 144 -20.44 14.46 1.86
N ASN A 145 -21.38 13.67 2.38
CA ASN A 145 -21.81 12.40 1.76
C ASN A 145 -22.37 12.56 0.33
N ASN A 146 -22.85 13.76 -0.02
CA ASN A 146 -23.32 14.08 -1.37
C ASN A 146 -22.18 14.43 -2.35
N GLY A 147 -20.91 14.42 -1.90
CA GLY A 147 -19.73 14.72 -2.69
C GLY A 147 -19.39 16.21 -2.79
N LYS A 148 -20.19 17.11 -2.20
CA LYS A 148 -19.84 18.53 -2.11
C LYS A 148 -18.81 18.76 -1.02
N VAL A 149 -18.02 19.82 -1.17
CA VAL A 149 -17.00 20.20 -0.20
C VAL A 149 -17.66 20.64 1.11
N LEU A 150 -17.17 20.07 2.22
CA LEU A 150 -17.53 20.43 3.59
C LEU A 150 -16.66 21.58 4.08
N LYS A 151 -15.35 21.44 3.91
CA LYS A 151 -14.37 22.49 4.24
C LYS A 151 -13.13 22.39 3.38
N GLU A 152 -12.48 23.54 3.17
CA GLU A 152 -11.17 23.67 2.54
C GLU A 152 -10.24 24.44 3.48
N ILE A 153 -8.99 24.01 3.57
CA ILE A 153 -7.96 24.64 4.41
C ILE A 153 -6.66 24.69 3.63
N GLU A 154 -6.06 25.87 3.51
CA GLU A 154 -4.76 26.04 2.89
C GLU A 154 -3.63 25.87 3.91
N PHE A 155 -2.68 25.00 3.60
CA PHE A 155 -1.49 24.73 4.40
C PHE A 155 -0.21 25.06 3.63
N SER A 156 0.81 25.52 4.36
CA SER A 156 2.19 25.55 3.88
C SER A 156 3.11 25.09 5.00
N LYS A 157 3.98 24.12 4.70
CA LYS A 157 4.92 23.50 5.64
C LYS A 157 4.26 23.00 6.92
N GLY A 158 3.04 22.48 6.80
CA GLY A 158 2.25 21.95 7.91
C GLY A 158 1.52 23.01 8.76
N LEU A 159 1.64 24.30 8.45
CA LEU A 159 0.93 25.38 9.13
C LEU A 159 -0.20 25.92 8.26
N GLN A 160 -1.32 26.31 8.86
CA GLN A 160 -2.38 26.99 8.11
C GLN A 160 -1.85 28.32 7.57
N ASN A 161 -1.92 28.50 6.27
CA ASN A 161 -1.40 29.68 5.59
C ASN A 161 -2.22 29.90 4.32
N GLY A 162 -3.14 30.86 4.36
CA GLY A 162 -4.19 31.06 3.37
C GLY A 162 -5.58 30.92 3.98
N PHE A 163 -6.56 30.52 3.18
CA PHE A 163 -7.95 30.50 3.63
C PHE A 163 -8.34 29.19 4.32
N TYR A 164 -9.17 29.33 5.36
CA TYR A 164 -10.04 28.29 5.90
C TYR A 164 -11.47 28.64 5.48
N ARG A 165 -12.14 27.72 4.79
CA ARG A 165 -13.54 27.88 4.36
C ARG A 165 -14.37 26.70 4.80
N TYR A 166 -15.57 26.98 5.32
CA TYR A 166 -16.59 25.98 5.62
C TYR A 166 -17.84 26.26 4.78
N TYR A 167 -18.44 25.20 4.24
CA TYR A 167 -19.54 25.29 3.29
C TYR A 167 -20.78 24.60 3.85
N ASP A 168 -21.97 25.08 3.48
CA ASP A 168 -23.21 24.32 3.68
C ASP A 168 -23.38 23.20 2.63
N GLU A 169 -24.41 22.37 2.78
CA GLU A 169 -24.71 21.30 1.81
C GLU A 169 -25.17 21.82 0.42
N ASN A 170 -25.46 23.12 0.30
CA ASN A 170 -25.76 23.74 -0.99
C ASN A 170 -24.48 24.15 -1.73
N GLY A 171 -23.36 24.31 -1.02
CA GLY A 171 -22.07 24.75 -1.54
C GLY A 171 -21.79 26.23 -1.24
N ASN A 172 -22.58 26.88 -0.38
CA ASN A 172 -22.36 28.27 0.03
C ASN A 172 -21.35 28.33 1.16
N VAL A 173 -20.43 29.29 1.11
CA VAL A 173 -19.49 29.54 2.21
C VAL A 173 -20.25 30.14 3.39
N THR A 174 -20.24 29.44 4.52
CA THR A 174 -20.85 29.88 5.79
C THR A 174 -19.82 30.41 6.79
N VAL A 175 -18.55 30.02 6.63
CA VAL A 175 -17.44 30.53 7.43
C VAL A 175 -16.23 30.71 6.53
N GLU A 176 -15.55 31.85 6.68
CA GLU A 176 -14.28 32.11 6.02
C GLU A 176 -13.33 32.80 6.99
N TYR A 177 -12.15 32.24 7.16
CA TYR A 177 -11.04 32.83 7.92
C TYR A 177 -9.79 32.87 7.06
N GLU A 178 -8.96 33.88 7.28
CA GLU A 178 -7.63 33.97 6.68
C GLU A 178 -6.59 33.70 7.77
N TYR A 179 -5.65 32.83 7.48
CA TYR A 179 -4.55 32.46 8.35
C TYR A 179 -3.22 32.84 7.71
N LYS A 180 -2.25 33.22 8.54
CA LYS A 180 -0.86 33.37 8.15
C LYS A 180 0.03 32.76 9.22
N ASP A 181 0.90 31.85 8.80
CA ASP A 181 1.86 31.18 9.69
C ASP A 181 1.19 30.53 10.93
N GLY A 182 -0.02 29.99 10.74
CA GLY A 182 -0.82 29.35 11.79
C GLY A 182 -1.68 30.31 12.64
N GLU A 183 -1.55 31.62 12.46
CA GLU A 183 -2.34 32.62 13.19
C GLU A 183 -3.51 33.13 12.35
N LYS A 184 -4.69 33.23 12.98
CA LYS A 184 -5.87 33.82 12.34
C LYS A 184 -5.69 35.33 12.21
N ILE A 185 -5.71 35.81 10.97
CA ILE A 185 -5.57 37.23 10.64
C ILE A 185 -6.94 37.91 10.53
N SER A 186 -7.91 37.25 9.89
CA SER A 186 -9.20 37.88 9.58
C SER A 186 -10.33 36.85 9.44
N GLY A 187 -11.55 37.35 9.21
CA GLY A 187 -12.71 36.55 8.82
C GLY A 187 -13.70 36.22 9.95
N GLY A 188 -14.75 35.49 9.57
CA GLY A 188 -15.98 35.36 10.35
C GLY A 188 -16.98 34.40 9.73
N ILE A 189 -18.13 34.29 10.41
CA ILE A 189 -19.32 33.64 9.88
C ILE A 189 -19.90 34.55 8.78
N LYS A 190 -20.19 33.98 7.61
CA LYS A 190 -20.92 34.62 6.52
C LYS A 190 -22.42 34.33 6.73
N LYS A 191 -23.24 35.37 6.65
CA LYS A 191 -24.71 35.27 6.77
C LYS A 191 -25.36 35.16 5.40
#